data_AF-A0A9W6WYF7-F1
#
_entry.id   AF-A0A9W6WYF7-F1
#
_cell.length_a   1.000
_cell.length_b   1.000
_cell.length_c   1.000
_cell.angle_alpha   90.00
_cell.angle_beta   90.00
_cell.angle_gamma   90.00
#
_symmetry.space_group_name_H-M   'P 1'
#
loop_
_entity.id
_entity.type
_entity.pdbx_description
1 polymer ?
#
loop_
_entity_poly.entity_id
_entity_poly.type
_entity_poly.pdbx_seq_one_letter_code
_entity_poly.pdbx_strand_id
1 'polypeptide(L)'
;MFLSPAFAREYLADGGAVFMVARDAAADAAQSAMLLPSGQLLLLLDAHTYQQLGVVGEKFGRAAPATCRPSRGQKYVVTLDLTSPAFAGEGASAFRDRVRQSLSSKLEDLDMLVCAYNARGSARTMLFGDDDTVPRTRVELNAEMTTLSEVFLPKFYAFYAQLGGKEERGEHDGDTLRTSLQEAYDWLALVACRLTDLLQRRKPEEYVSTFTGVPDSFECEAGSDVSTVRWRGLLAAPFCATVVEKVQRAVKNGELPWGAVTVWGFPDVFVSWLQPGKTKSKKGKSELQRREHGYLGNGSNNYTLLILPNEEYFMLQALGPHDATA
;
A
#
# COMPACT_ATOMS: atom_id res chain seq x y z
N MET A 1 7.29 -20.89 12.99
CA MET A 1 8.10 -19.84 13.66
C MET A 1 7.27 -18.65 14.15
N PHE A 2 6.50 -17.96 13.31
CA PHE A 2 5.79 -16.70 13.64
C PHE A 2 4.75 -16.80 14.78
N LEU A 3 4.28 -18.01 15.10
CA LEU A 3 3.38 -18.27 16.21
C LEU A 3 4.10 -18.58 17.54
N SER A 4 5.41 -18.31 17.64
CA SER A 4 6.16 -18.52 18.88
C SER A 4 6.00 -17.32 19.83
N PRO A 5 5.94 -17.55 21.16
CA PRO A 5 5.93 -16.46 22.12
C PRO A 5 7.18 -15.58 22.04
N ALA A 6 8.33 -16.20 21.72
CA ALA A 6 9.59 -15.50 21.53
C ALA A 6 9.50 -14.47 20.38
N PHE A 7 8.90 -14.85 19.25
CA PHE A 7 8.70 -13.94 18.12
C PHE A 7 7.81 -12.74 18.51
N ALA A 8 6.68 -13.00 19.16
CA ALA A 8 5.78 -11.93 19.59
C ALA A 8 6.47 -10.96 20.57
N ARG A 9 7.20 -11.49 21.56
CA ARG A 9 7.96 -10.68 22.52
C ARG A 9 9.10 -9.89 21.87
N GLU A 10 9.81 -10.48 20.93
CA GLU A 10 10.99 -9.84 20.36
C GLU A 10 10.65 -8.77 19.32
N TYR A 11 9.61 -8.99 18.51
CA TYR A 11 9.33 -8.17 17.33
C TYR A 11 8.00 -7.41 17.37
N LEU A 12 7.03 -7.86 18.18
CA LEU A 12 5.70 -7.22 18.29
C LEU A 12 5.48 -6.51 19.64
N ALA A 13 6.28 -6.84 20.67
CA ALA A 13 6.22 -6.11 21.94
C ALA A 13 6.95 -4.77 21.86
N ASP A 14 6.72 -3.92 22.87
CA ASP A 14 7.40 -2.64 23.06
C ASP A 14 7.30 -1.67 21.87
N GLY A 15 6.22 -1.77 21.09
CA GLY A 15 5.98 -0.92 19.92
C GLY A 15 6.73 -1.37 18.66
N GLY A 16 7.28 -2.58 18.64
CA GLY A 16 7.80 -3.20 17.42
C GLY A 16 6.68 -3.50 16.41
N ALA A 17 7.03 -3.45 15.12
CA ALA A 17 6.11 -3.73 14.03
C ALA A 17 6.74 -4.70 13.02
N VAL A 18 5.97 -5.69 12.59
CA VAL A 18 6.38 -6.60 11.52
C VAL A 18 5.34 -6.53 10.41
N PHE A 19 5.83 -6.45 9.17
CA PHE A 19 5.02 -6.50 7.96
C PHE A 19 5.37 -7.78 7.23
N MET A 20 4.37 -8.60 6.93
CA MET A 20 4.55 -9.82 6.14
C MET A 20 3.49 -9.92 5.07
N VAL A 21 3.87 -10.26 3.85
CA VAL A 21 2.93 -10.48 2.74
C VAL A 21 3.36 -11.74 1.98
N ALA A 22 2.39 -12.59 1.64
CA ALA A 22 2.64 -13.74 0.76
C ALA A 22 2.99 -13.26 -0.66
N ARG A 23 4.04 -13.84 -1.23
CA ARG A 23 4.54 -13.55 -2.55
C ARG A 23 3.80 -14.40 -3.59
N ASP A 24 3.44 -13.78 -4.72
CA ASP A 24 2.84 -14.45 -5.88
C ASP A 24 1.55 -15.25 -5.55
N ALA A 25 0.83 -14.82 -4.49
CA ALA A 25 -0.35 -15.49 -3.95
C ALA A 25 -1.63 -14.70 -4.23
N ALA A 26 -2.13 -14.83 -5.46
CA ALA A 26 -3.33 -14.11 -5.91
C ALA A 26 -4.52 -14.37 -4.97
N ALA A 27 -5.04 -13.30 -4.34
CA ALA A 27 -6.07 -13.38 -3.31
C ALA A 27 -7.35 -14.10 -3.77
N ASP A 28 -7.66 -14.09 -5.07
CA ASP A 28 -8.85 -14.77 -5.62
C ASP A 28 -8.64 -16.26 -5.88
N ALA A 29 -7.41 -16.68 -6.19
CA ALA A 29 -7.11 -18.05 -6.63
C ALA A 29 -6.43 -18.89 -5.56
N ALA A 30 -5.50 -18.31 -4.80
CA ALA A 30 -4.63 -19.04 -3.88
C ALA A 30 -4.98 -18.78 -2.40
N GLN A 31 -4.48 -19.64 -1.53
CA GLN A 31 -4.38 -19.30 -0.11
C GLN A 31 -3.31 -18.22 0.07
N SER A 32 -3.49 -17.35 1.05
CA SER A 32 -2.57 -16.25 1.30
C SER A 32 -2.47 -15.95 2.78
N ALA A 33 -1.38 -15.31 3.18
CA ALA A 33 -1.14 -14.92 4.56
C ALA A 33 -0.56 -13.51 4.61
N MET A 34 -0.92 -12.75 5.65
CA MET A 34 -0.39 -11.42 5.89
C MET A 34 -0.27 -11.13 7.38
N LEU A 35 0.82 -10.51 7.81
CA LEU A 35 0.98 -10.00 9.17
C LEU A 35 0.89 -8.47 9.14
N LEU A 36 -0.09 -7.93 9.85
CA LEU A 36 -0.25 -6.50 10.03
C LEU A 36 0.70 -5.97 11.12
N PRO A 37 1.10 -4.67 11.06
CA PRO A 37 1.90 -4.05 12.10
C PRO A 37 1.23 -4.01 13.48
N SER A 38 -0.09 -4.22 13.54
CA SER A 38 -0.84 -4.41 14.79
C SER A 38 -0.57 -5.75 15.48
N GLY A 39 0.17 -6.66 14.85
CA GLY A 39 0.40 -8.03 15.34
C GLY A 39 -0.72 -9.01 15.00
N GLN A 40 -1.66 -8.62 14.14
CA GLN A 40 -2.70 -9.51 13.62
C GLN A 40 -2.19 -10.29 12.40
N LEU A 41 -2.08 -11.61 12.53
CA LEU A 41 -1.83 -12.52 11.42
C LEU A 41 -3.16 -12.89 10.77
N LEU A 42 -3.30 -12.56 9.50
CA LEU A 42 -4.46 -12.87 8.68
C LEU A 42 -4.13 -14.04 7.76
N LEU A 43 -5.05 -14.99 7.69
CA LEU A 43 -4.96 -16.15 6.81
C LEU A 43 -6.18 -16.15 5.90
N LEU A 44 -5.94 -16.16 4.59
CA LEU A 44 -6.97 -16.31 3.58
C LEU A 44 -6.99 -17.77 3.13
N LEU A 45 -8.09 -18.46 3.43
CA LEU A 45 -8.24 -19.90 3.27
C LEU A 45 -9.42 -20.23 2.36
N ASP A 46 -9.32 -21.34 1.63
CA ASP A 46 -10.48 -21.94 0.98
C ASP A 46 -11.41 -22.60 2.01
N ALA A 47 -12.61 -22.96 1.55
CA ALA A 47 -13.64 -23.57 2.41
C ALA A 47 -13.21 -24.89 3.06
N HIS A 48 -12.43 -25.72 2.36
CA HIS A 48 -12.00 -27.02 2.85
C HIS A 48 -10.95 -26.86 3.97
N THR A 49 -9.91 -26.08 3.71
CA THR A 49 -8.84 -25.80 4.68
C THR A 49 -9.38 -25.03 5.89
N TYR A 50 -10.31 -24.10 5.70
CA TYR A 50 -10.99 -23.40 6.78
C TYR A 50 -11.75 -24.36 7.71
N GLN A 51 -12.56 -25.27 7.15
CA GLN A 51 -13.30 -26.28 7.92
C GLN A 51 -12.35 -27.21 8.70
N GLN A 52 -11.23 -27.59 8.09
CA GLN A 52 -10.24 -28.43 8.74
C GLN A 52 -9.46 -27.71 9.85
N LEU A 53 -9.22 -26.40 9.73
CA LEU A 53 -8.54 -25.60 10.76
C LEU A 53 -9.43 -25.44 12.00
N GLY A 54 -10.75 -25.34 11.80
CA GLY A 54 -11.75 -25.27 12.85
C GLY A 54 -11.63 -24.02 13.74
N VAL A 55 -11.01 -22.96 13.22
CA VAL A 55 -10.86 -21.66 13.89
C VAL A 55 -11.92 -20.72 13.36
N VAL A 56 -12.45 -19.86 14.24
CA VAL A 56 -13.46 -18.87 13.86
C VAL A 56 -12.85 -17.88 12.86
N GLY A 57 -13.45 -17.78 11.69
CA GLY A 57 -13.12 -16.80 10.66
C GLY A 57 -14.38 -16.20 10.03
N GLU A 58 -14.16 -15.23 9.16
CA GLU A 58 -15.21 -14.51 8.46
C GLU A 58 -15.18 -14.85 6.97
N LYS A 59 -16.35 -14.80 6.31
CA LYS A 59 -16.40 -14.95 4.85
C LYS A 59 -15.72 -13.76 4.18
N PHE A 60 -14.76 -14.04 3.31
CA PHE A 60 -14.10 -13.06 2.45
C PHE A 60 -15.02 -12.61 1.31
N GLY A 61 -14.82 -11.39 0.80
CA GLY A 61 -15.52 -10.84 -0.36
C GLY A 61 -16.87 -10.20 -0.01
N ARG A 62 -17.05 -9.75 1.23
CA ARG A 62 -18.25 -9.01 1.65
C ARG A 62 -18.30 -7.63 1.01
N ALA A 63 -17.15 -7.05 0.68
CA ALA A 63 -17.06 -5.76 -0.03
C ALA A 63 -17.63 -5.84 -1.46
N ALA A 64 -17.55 -7.01 -2.11
CA ALA A 64 -18.10 -7.20 -3.44
C ALA A 64 -19.65 -7.35 -3.41
N PRO A 65 -20.37 -6.78 -4.41
CA PRO A 65 -21.79 -7.02 -4.60
C PRO A 65 -22.10 -8.52 -4.65
N ALA A 66 -23.25 -8.93 -4.10
CA ALA A 66 -23.63 -10.35 -4.03
C ALA A 66 -23.67 -11.06 -5.39
N THR A 67 -23.93 -10.32 -6.47
CA THR A 67 -23.94 -10.79 -7.87
C THR A 67 -22.54 -11.09 -8.41
N CYS A 68 -21.50 -10.46 -7.87
CA CYS A 68 -20.10 -10.63 -8.27
C CYS A 68 -19.37 -11.63 -7.38
N ARG A 69 -20.02 -12.14 -6.34
CA ARG A 69 -19.42 -13.15 -5.46
C ARG A 69 -19.36 -14.48 -6.19
N PRO A 70 -18.22 -15.17 -6.19
CA PRO A 70 -18.12 -16.47 -6.83
C PRO A 70 -19.09 -17.44 -6.15
N SER A 71 -20.00 -18.03 -6.94
CA SER A 71 -20.96 -19.04 -6.45
C SER A 71 -20.26 -20.34 -6.05
N ARG A 72 -19.03 -20.56 -6.53
CA ARG A 72 -18.13 -21.66 -6.20
C ARG A 72 -16.77 -21.11 -5.81
N GLY A 73 -16.18 -21.58 -4.72
CA GLY A 73 -14.87 -21.11 -4.24
C GLY A 73 -14.94 -20.02 -3.17
N GLN A 74 -15.90 -20.10 -2.24
CA GLN A 74 -15.96 -19.20 -1.08
C GLN A 74 -14.68 -19.30 -0.25
N LYS A 75 -14.07 -18.14 0.02
CA LYS A 75 -12.90 -18.02 0.90
C LYS A 75 -13.27 -17.46 2.27
N TYR A 76 -12.40 -17.71 3.23
CA TYR A 76 -12.54 -17.30 4.62
C TYR A 76 -11.27 -16.60 5.10
N VAL A 77 -11.44 -15.51 5.83
CA VAL A 77 -10.34 -14.82 6.52
C VAL A 77 -10.36 -15.23 7.98
N VAL A 78 -9.27 -15.83 8.44
CA VAL A 78 -9.02 -16.12 9.85
C VAL A 78 -8.07 -15.07 10.40
N THR A 79 -8.43 -14.48 11.54
CA THR A 79 -7.58 -13.49 12.24
C THR A 79 -7.01 -14.11 13.49
N LEU A 80 -5.69 -14.13 13.60
CA LEU A 80 -4.95 -14.56 14.78
C LEU A 80 -4.22 -13.35 15.37
N ASP A 81 -4.62 -12.92 16.56
CA ASP A 81 -3.93 -11.84 17.27
C ASP A 81 -2.72 -12.40 18.02
N LEU A 82 -1.52 -12.15 17.49
CA LEU A 82 -0.26 -12.64 18.06
C LEU A 82 0.14 -11.90 19.34
N THR A 83 -0.43 -10.72 19.59
CA THR A 83 -0.20 -9.93 20.82
C THR A 83 -1.08 -10.39 21.98
N SER A 84 -2.13 -11.15 21.69
CA SER A 84 -3.03 -11.69 22.70
C SER A 84 -2.31 -12.67 23.64
N PRO A 85 -2.74 -12.80 24.91
CA PRO A 85 -2.11 -13.72 25.87
C PRO A 85 -2.18 -15.19 25.42
N ALA A 86 -3.10 -15.54 24.52
CA ALA A 86 -3.19 -16.88 23.94
C ALA A 86 -1.94 -17.26 23.11
N PHE A 87 -1.26 -16.27 22.52
CA PHE A 87 -0.06 -16.44 21.70
C PHE A 87 1.20 -15.88 22.37
N ALA A 88 1.13 -14.72 23.02
CA ALA A 88 2.25 -14.06 23.68
C ALA A 88 2.54 -14.55 25.11
N GLY A 89 1.61 -15.27 25.74
CA GLY A 89 1.76 -15.74 27.12
C GLY A 89 2.88 -16.77 27.30
N GLU A 90 3.61 -16.65 28.41
CA GLU A 90 4.60 -17.65 28.86
C GLU A 90 3.85 -18.84 29.48
N GLY A 91 3.46 -19.79 28.64
CA GLY A 91 2.76 -21.01 29.03
C GLY A 91 2.40 -21.91 27.86
N ALA A 92 2.06 -23.15 28.16
CA ALA A 92 1.44 -24.06 27.19
C ALA A 92 0.01 -23.56 26.90
N SER A 93 -0.30 -23.35 25.63
CA SER A 93 -1.62 -22.90 25.17
C SER A 93 -2.13 -23.94 24.20
N ALA A 94 -3.07 -24.77 24.65
CA ALA A 94 -3.67 -25.82 23.83
C ALA A 94 -4.25 -25.25 22.52
N PHE A 95 -4.77 -24.03 22.55
CA PHE A 95 -5.22 -23.33 21.35
C PHE A 95 -4.07 -23.01 20.39
N ARG A 96 -2.98 -22.40 20.88
CA ARG A 96 -1.79 -22.08 20.07
C ARG A 96 -1.19 -23.33 19.45
N ASP A 97 -1.05 -24.39 20.24
CA ASP A 97 -0.42 -25.63 19.80
C ASP A 97 -1.30 -26.34 18.75
N ARG A 98 -2.63 -26.32 18.93
CA ARG A 98 -3.59 -26.80 17.90
C ARG A 98 -3.48 -26.01 16.60
N VAL A 99 -3.42 -24.67 16.68
CA VAL A 99 -3.29 -23.82 15.49
C VAL A 99 -1.96 -24.09 14.79
N ARG A 100 -0.86 -24.18 15.54
CA ARG A 100 0.47 -24.47 14.99
C ARG A 100 0.50 -25.82 14.27
N GLN A 101 -0.01 -26.88 14.91
CA GLN A 101 -0.10 -28.21 14.32
C GLN A 101 -0.98 -28.23 13.07
N SER A 102 -2.09 -27.49 13.09
CA SER A 102 -3.00 -27.45 11.95
C SER A 102 -2.37 -26.71 10.77
N LEU A 103 -1.66 -25.60 11.00
CA LEU A 103 -0.98 -24.88 9.93
C LEU A 103 0.19 -25.69 9.36
N SER A 104 0.96 -26.37 10.21
CA SER A 104 2.11 -27.16 9.74
C SER A 104 1.73 -28.42 8.95
N SER A 105 0.47 -28.87 9.03
CA SER A 105 0.02 -30.10 8.37
C SER A 105 -0.96 -29.88 7.23
N LYS A 106 -1.61 -28.72 7.16
CA LYS A 106 -2.75 -28.48 6.26
C LYS A 106 -2.62 -27.24 5.38
N LEU A 107 -1.71 -26.33 5.71
CA LEU A 107 -1.44 -25.17 4.87
C LEU A 107 -0.30 -25.53 3.91
N GLU A 108 -0.43 -25.13 2.65
CA GLU A 108 0.66 -25.22 1.69
C GLU A 108 1.79 -24.26 2.07
N ASP A 109 3.01 -24.58 1.65
CA ASP A 109 4.16 -23.71 1.88
C ASP A 109 3.98 -22.40 1.10
N LEU A 110 4.14 -21.28 1.80
CA LEU A 110 4.00 -19.94 1.23
C LEU A 110 5.34 -19.22 1.24
N ASP A 111 5.71 -18.66 0.11
CA ASP A 111 6.82 -17.70 0.04
C ASP A 111 6.37 -16.38 0.64
N MET A 112 7.13 -15.87 1.61
CA MET A 112 6.76 -14.66 2.36
C MET A 112 7.82 -13.58 2.20
N LEU A 113 7.38 -12.36 1.87
CA LEU A 113 8.18 -11.15 2.06
C LEU A 113 7.99 -10.68 3.49
N VAL A 114 9.08 -10.39 4.20
CA VAL A 114 9.01 -9.93 5.60
C VAL A 114 9.97 -8.78 5.86
N CYS A 115 9.51 -7.78 6.60
CA CYS A 115 10.36 -6.76 7.21
C CYS A 115 9.90 -6.43 8.63
N ALA A 116 10.85 -6.07 9.50
CA ALA A 116 10.59 -5.70 10.87
C ALA A 116 11.14 -4.30 11.17
N TYR A 117 10.45 -3.59 12.05
CA TYR A 117 10.75 -2.24 12.47
C TYR A 117 10.68 -2.14 13.99
N ASN A 118 11.56 -1.33 14.56
CA ASN A 118 11.50 -0.99 15.99
C ASN A 118 10.46 0.13 16.23
N ALA A 119 10.19 0.43 17.50
CA ALA A 119 9.30 1.52 17.90
C ALA A 119 9.73 2.91 17.41
N ARG A 120 11.00 3.08 17.04
CA ARG A 120 11.53 4.34 16.48
C ARG A 120 11.41 4.41 14.95
N GLY A 121 10.78 3.42 14.31
CA GLY A 121 10.63 3.37 12.85
C GLY A 121 11.91 3.02 12.10
N SER A 122 12.93 2.46 12.76
CA SER A 122 14.14 1.95 12.11
C SER A 122 13.98 0.47 11.76
N ALA A 123 14.42 0.08 10.56
CA ALA A 123 14.43 -1.31 10.13
C ALA A 123 15.31 -2.16 11.05
N ARG A 124 14.81 -3.34 11.43
CA ARG A 124 15.50 -4.32 12.27
C ARG A 124 15.69 -5.61 11.50
N THR A 125 16.90 -6.17 11.57
CA THR A 125 17.16 -7.51 11.04
C THR A 125 16.44 -8.53 11.90
N MET A 126 15.61 -9.37 11.27
CA MET A 126 14.98 -10.48 11.96
C MET A 126 15.94 -11.66 12.06
N LEU A 127 16.03 -12.20 13.26
CA LEU A 127 16.73 -13.43 13.57
C LEU A 127 15.73 -14.57 13.47
N PHE A 128 15.84 -15.32 12.39
CA PHE A 128 15.30 -16.65 12.30
C PHE A 128 16.31 -17.54 13.02
N GLY A 129 15.87 -18.26 14.06
CA GLY A 129 16.77 -19.10 14.86
C GLY A 129 17.56 -20.11 14.02
N ASP A 130 18.35 -20.95 14.68
CA ASP A 130 19.31 -21.88 14.05
C ASP A 130 18.69 -23.00 13.18
N ASP A 131 17.40 -22.89 12.86
CA ASP A 131 16.68 -23.80 11.97
C ASP A 131 16.93 -23.44 10.51
N ASP A 132 18.10 -23.83 9.99
CA ASP A 132 18.54 -23.60 8.60
C ASP A 132 17.74 -24.42 7.55
N THR A 133 16.66 -25.10 7.96
CA THR A 133 15.83 -25.91 7.06
C THR A 133 15.01 -25.07 6.07
N VAL A 134 14.69 -23.82 6.41
CA VAL A 134 13.89 -22.93 5.55
C VAL A 134 14.81 -22.02 4.72
N PRO A 135 14.74 -22.07 3.38
CA PRO A 135 15.54 -21.21 2.52
C PRO A 135 15.16 -19.75 2.73
N ARG A 136 16.17 -18.89 2.88
CA ARG A 136 15.98 -17.48 3.18
C ARG A 136 16.98 -16.63 2.41
N THR A 137 16.51 -15.53 1.85
CA THR A 137 17.34 -14.58 1.11
C THR A 137 17.07 -13.18 1.59
N ARG A 138 18.13 -12.45 1.96
CA ARG A 138 18.03 -11.04 2.29
C ARG A 138 17.94 -10.23 1.00
N VAL A 139 16.88 -9.43 0.87
CA VAL A 139 16.67 -8.55 -0.27
C VAL A 139 16.88 -7.11 0.19
N GLU A 140 17.88 -6.45 -0.38
CA GLU A 140 18.16 -5.04 -0.11
C GLU A 140 17.27 -4.13 -0.96
N LEU A 141 16.79 -3.04 -0.37
CA LEU A 141 15.97 -2.05 -1.05
C LEU A 141 16.84 -1.04 -1.78
N ASN A 142 17.26 -1.40 -2.99
CA ASN A 142 18.08 -0.52 -3.83
C ASN A 142 17.23 0.53 -4.54
N ALA A 143 17.72 1.78 -4.56
CA ALA A 143 17.11 2.87 -5.29
C ALA A 143 17.58 2.84 -6.75
N GLU A 144 16.64 2.82 -7.69
CA GLU A 144 16.91 3.06 -9.10
C GLU A 144 16.63 4.53 -9.41
N MET A 145 17.67 5.27 -9.81
CA MET A 145 17.54 6.67 -10.19
C MET A 145 17.52 6.80 -11.71
N THR A 146 16.56 7.55 -12.22
CA THR A 146 16.44 7.86 -13.65
C THR A 146 16.14 9.32 -13.88
N THR A 147 16.90 9.95 -14.76
CA THR A 147 16.71 11.35 -15.18
C THR A 147 16.11 11.38 -16.58
N LEU A 148 15.03 12.14 -16.74
CA LEU A 148 14.36 12.39 -18.00
C LEU A 148 14.65 13.85 -18.38
N SER A 149 15.32 14.05 -19.51
CA SER A 149 15.76 15.38 -19.95
C SER A 149 14.89 15.97 -21.05
N GLU A 150 14.97 17.29 -21.20
CA GLU A 150 14.28 18.06 -22.23
C GLU A 150 12.74 17.92 -22.20
N VAL A 151 12.18 17.72 -21.01
CA VAL A 151 10.74 17.51 -20.83
C VAL A 151 10.00 18.84 -20.67
N PHE A 152 8.71 18.83 -21.02
CA PHE A 152 7.81 19.93 -20.70
C PHE A 152 7.29 19.77 -19.26
N LEU A 153 7.80 20.61 -18.36
CA LEU A 153 7.53 20.56 -16.92
C LEU A 153 6.30 21.41 -16.56
N PRO A 154 5.20 20.84 -16.05
CA PRO A 154 4.04 21.60 -15.61
C PRO A 154 4.36 22.44 -14.37
N LYS A 155 3.93 23.70 -14.37
CA LYS A 155 4.06 24.61 -13.22
C LYS A 155 2.90 24.44 -12.25
N PHE A 156 2.79 23.27 -11.62
CA PHE A 156 1.72 22.95 -10.67
C PHE A 156 1.58 24.00 -9.56
N TYR A 157 2.72 24.43 -8.99
CA TYR A 157 2.77 25.44 -7.93
C TYR A 157 2.11 26.76 -8.35
N ALA A 158 2.34 27.22 -9.57
CA ALA A 158 1.80 28.49 -10.07
C ALA A 158 0.28 28.41 -10.27
N PHE A 159 -0.19 27.32 -10.88
CA PHE A 159 -1.61 27.10 -11.11
C PHE A 159 -2.39 27.00 -9.80
N TYR A 160 -1.93 26.16 -8.86
CA TYR A 160 -2.67 25.96 -7.61
C TYR A 160 -2.58 27.16 -6.67
N ALA A 161 -1.50 27.95 -6.70
CA ALA A 161 -1.45 29.22 -5.98
C ALA A 161 -2.51 30.21 -6.47
N GLN A 162 -2.73 30.30 -7.80
CA GLN A 162 -3.78 31.15 -8.37
C GLN A 162 -5.18 30.66 -8.02
N LEU A 163 -5.40 29.34 -8.06
CA LEU A 163 -6.69 28.75 -7.73
C LEU A 163 -7.04 28.90 -6.23
N GLY A 164 -6.03 28.82 -5.36
CA GLY A 164 -6.17 28.99 -3.90
C GLY A 164 -6.39 30.45 -3.46
N GLY A 165 -5.95 31.42 -4.25
CA GLY A 165 -6.07 32.85 -3.94
C GLY A 165 -7.45 33.48 -4.18
N LYS A 166 -8.43 32.73 -4.68
CA LYS A 166 -9.80 33.23 -4.89
C LYS A 166 -10.61 33.11 -3.57
N GLU A 167 -11.07 34.24 -3.03
CA GLU A 167 -11.83 34.30 -1.77
C GLU A 167 -13.22 33.64 -1.85
N GLU A 168 -13.85 33.61 -3.03
CA GLU A 168 -15.12 32.93 -3.28
C GLU A 168 -14.90 31.76 -4.25
N ARG A 169 -15.10 30.52 -3.78
CA ARG A 169 -15.07 29.32 -4.62
C ARG A 169 -16.45 29.06 -5.21
N GLY A 170 -16.58 29.21 -6.52
CA GLY A 170 -17.79 28.80 -7.24
C GLY A 170 -17.80 27.29 -7.52
N GLU A 171 -18.96 26.76 -7.93
CA GLU A 171 -19.10 25.35 -8.36
C GLU A 171 -18.13 25.01 -9.51
N HIS A 172 -17.88 25.98 -10.39
CA HIS A 172 -16.95 25.88 -11.52
C HIS A 172 -15.47 25.75 -11.12
N ASP A 173 -15.06 26.34 -9.99
CA ASP A 173 -13.68 26.18 -9.48
C ASP A 173 -13.46 24.74 -8.97
N GLY A 174 -14.51 24.08 -8.46
CA GLY A 174 -14.47 22.69 -8.04
C GLY A 174 -14.21 21.72 -9.19
N ASP A 175 -14.89 21.91 -10.32
CA ASP A 175 -14.67 21.08 -11.52
C ASP A 175 -13.32 21.35 -12.16
N THR A 176 -12.89 22.61 -12.20
CA THR A 176 -11.54 22.98 -12.67
C THR A 176 -10.45 22.32 -11.81
N LEU A 177 -10.63 22.29 -10.48
CA LEU A 177 -9.72 21.59 -9.57
C LEU A 177 -9.67 20.08 -9.88
N ARG A 178 -10.82 19.43 -10.08
CA ARG A 178 -10.88 17.99 -10.39
C ARG A 178 -10.18 17.66 -11.70
N THR A 179 -10.48 18.41 -12.76
CA THR A 179 -9.87 18.19 -14.08
C THR A 179 -8.36 18.40 -14.03
N SER A 180 -7.89 19.49 -13.42
CA SER A 180 -6.45 19.74 -13.28
C SER A 180 -5.73 18.66 -12.46
N LEU A 181 -6.33 18.16 -11.38
CA LEU A 181 -5.76 17.07 -10.59
C LEU A 181 -5.68 15.75 -11.38
N GLN A 182 -6.67 15.45 -12.22
CA GLN A 182 -6.64 14.31 -13.12
C GLN A 182 -5.52 14.45 -14.16
N GLU A 183 -5.39 15.61 -14.79
CA GLU A 183 -4.31 15.89 -15.74
C GLU A 183 -2.92 15.78 -15.09
N ALA A 184 -2.77 16.29 -13.86
CA ALA A 184 -1.54 16.15 -13.09
C ALA A 184 -1.21 14.69 -12.79
N TYR A 185 -2.22 13.89 -12.43
CA TYR A 185 -2.07 12.46 -12.21
C TYR A 185 -1.62 11.71 -13.47
N ASP A 186 -2.24 12.00 -14.61
CA ASP A 186 -1.91 11.38 -15.89
C ASP A 186 -0.51 11.76 -16.36
N TRP A 187 -0.10 13.01 -16.18
CA TRP A 187 1.26 13.44 -16.49
C TRP A 187 2.30 12.76 -15.57
N LEU A 188 2.03 12.62 -14.27
CA LEU A 188 2.90 11.85 -13.36
C LEU A 188 2.96 10.37 -13.75
N ALA A 189 1.88 9.81 -14.29
CA ALA A 189 1.88 8.44 -14.82
C ALA A 189 2.79 8.29 -16.04
N LEU A 190 2.87 9.29 -16.93
CA LEU A 190 3.84 9.30 -18.04
C LEU A 190 5.28 9.25 -17.55
N VAL A 191 5.59 10.04 -16.52
CA VAL A 191 6.90 10.03 -15.84
C VAL A 191 7.18 8.64 -15.24
N ALA A 192 6.20 8.04 -14.56
CA ALA A 192 6.35 6.70 -14.01
C ALA A 192 6.57 5.63 -15.08
N CYS A 193 5.88 5.72 -16.21
CA CYS A 193 6.03 4.81 -17.35
C CYS A 193 7.28 5.08 -18.20
N ARG A 194 8.03 6.17 -17.92
CA ARG A 194 9.21 6.60 -18.68
C ARG A 194 8.91 6.84 -20.16
N LEU A 195 7.73 7.38 -20.46
CA LEU A 195 7.30 7.70 -21.82
C LEU A 195 7.86 9.06 -22.26
N THR A 196 9.19 9.11 -22.44
CA THR A 196 9.94 10.34 -22.70
C THR A 196 9.45 11.08 -23.93
N ASP A 197 9.08 10.38 -25.01
CA ASP A 197 8.59 11.03 -26.23
C ASP A 197 7.33 11.88 -25.99
N LEU A 198 6.37 11.36 -25.20
CA LEU A 198 5.17 12.10 -24.83
C LEU A 198 5.49 13.28 -23.91
N LEU A 199 6.41 13.12 -22.97
CA LEU A 199 6.88 14.20 -22.08
C LEU A 199 7.62 15.30 -22.85
N GLN A 200 8.24 14.96 -23.97
CA GLN A 200 8.88 15.89 -24.91
C GLN A 200 7.90 16.43 -25.96
N ARG A 201 6.60 16.12 -25.85
CA ARG A 201 5.53 16.49 -26.79
C ARG A 201 5.82 16.04 -28.23
N ARG A 202 6.57 14.95 -28.40
CA ARG A 202 6.76 14.28 -29.68
C ARG A 202 5.59 13.34 -29.89
N LYS A 203 4.70 13.69 -30.81
CA LYS A 203 3.59 12.81 -31.19
C LYS A 203 4.14 11.53 -31.82
N PRO A 204 3.75 10.34 -31.34
CA PRO A 204 3.76 9.14 -32.17
C PRO A 204 2.89 9.38 -33.41
N GLU A 205 3.10 8.61 -34.49
CA GLU A 205 2.24 8.72 -35.68
C GLU A 205 0.75 8.58 -35.29
N GLU A 206 -0.14 9.38 -35.89
CA GLU A 206 -1.52 9.56 -35.38
C GLU A 206 -2.38 8.29 -35.38
N TYR A 207 -1.99 7.27 -36.14
CA TYR A 207 -2.66 5.95 -36.11
C TYR A 207 -2.20 5.06 -34.94
N VAL A 208 -1.15 5.46 -34.20
CA VAL A 208 -0.55 4.69 -33.10
C VAL A 208 -1.12 5.09 -31.75
N SER A 209 -1.35 6.39 -31.50
CA SER A 209 -1.89 6.88 -30.23
C SER A 209 -2.64 8.20 -30.41
N THR A 210 -3.86 8.26 -29.90
CA THR A 210 -4.61 9.51 -29.74
C THR A 210 -4.28 10.23 -28.43
N PHE A 211 -3.60 9.56 -27.50
CA PHE A 211 -3.21 10.14 -26.23
C PHE A 211 -2.00 11.05 -26.41
N THR A 212 -2.19 12.34 -26.15
CA THR A 212 -1.15 13.38 -26.27
C THR A 212 -0.32 13.49 -25.00
N GLY A 213 -0.90 13.17 -23.84
CA GLY A 213 -0.21 13.27 -22.55
C GLY A 213 0.16 14.69 -22.11
N VAL A 214 -0.35 15.69 -22.83
CA VAL A 214 -0.11 17.11 -22.54
C VAL A 214 -1.25 17.61 -21.66
N PRO A 215 -0.98 18.11 -20.45
CA PRO A 215 -2.01 18.76 -19.65
C PRO A 215 -2.40 20.09 -20.29
N ASP A 216 -3.70 20.34 -20.43
CA ASP A 216 -4.26 21.56 -21.02
C ASP A 216 -4.38 22.68 -19.98
N SER A 217 -4.51 22.32 -18.70
CA SER A 217 -4.75 23.26 -17.60
C SER A 217 -3.47 23.99 -17.15
N PHE A 218 -2.29 23.45 -17.43
CA PHE A 218 -1.03 23.94 -16.86
C PHE A 218 -0.14 24.64 -17.89
N GLU A 219 0.39 25.80 -17.50
CA GLU A 219 1.58 26.34 -18.15
C GLU A 219 2.76 25.38 -17.94
N CYS A 220 3.48 25.08 -19.03
CA CYS A 220 4.62 24.17 -19.00
C CYS A 220 5.90 24.89 -19.41
N GLU A 221 6.99 24.58 -18.71
CA GLU A 221 8.34 25.01 -19.05
C GLU A 221 9.02 23.99 -19.94
N ALA A 222 9.61 24.43 -21.06
CA ALA A 222 10.32 23.55 -21.98
C ALA A 222 11.77 23.37 -21.56
N GLY A 223 12.39 22.25 -21.97
CA GLY A 223 13.82 22.01 -21.76
C GLY A 223 14.23 21.75 -20.31
N SER A 224 13.28 21.31 -19.47
CA SER A 224 13.55 20.98 -18.07
C SER A 224 13.93 19.51 -17.89
N ASP A 225 14.56 19.21 -16.75
CA ASP A 225 14.91 17.84 -16.37
C ASP A 225 14.07 17.36 -15.18
N VAL A 226 13.63 16.11 -15.23
CA VAL A 226 12.91 15.44 -14.13
C VAL A 226 13.73 14.26 -13.66
N SER A 227 14.06 14.26 -12.36
CA SER A 227 14.73 13.12 -11.71
C SER A 227 13.71 12.28 -10.95
N THR A 228 13.75 10.98 -11.16
CA THR A 228 12.89 9.99 -10.51
C THR A 228 13.75 9.04 -9.69
N VAL A 229 13.28 8.71 -8.49
CA VAL A 229 13.91 7.70 -7.63
C VAL A 229 12.87 6.63 -7.32
N ARG A 230 13.18 5.38 -7.65
CA ARG A 230 12.27 4.25 -7.53
C ARG A 230 12.85 3.19 -6.61
N TRP A 231 12.05 2.76 -5.63
CA TRP A 231 12.32 1.58 -4.82
C TRP A 231 11.30 0.50 -5.16
N ARG A 232 11.74 -0.76 -5.18
CA ARG A 232 10.89 -1.93 -5.41
C ARG A 232 11.11 -2.96 -4.30
N GLY A 233 10.03 -3.53 -3.80
CA GLY A 233 10.06 -4.53 -2.73
C GLY A 233 9.01 -4.23 -1.66
N LEU A 234 9.16 -4.86 -0.49
CA LEU A 234 8.29 -4.64 0.66
C LEU A 234 8.70 -3.36 1.40
N LEU A 235 8.04 -2.25 1.06
CA LEU A 235 8.25 -0.95 1.68
C LEU A 235 7.27 -0.75 2.85
N ALA A 236 7.79 -0.49 4.04
CA ALA A 236 6.96 -0.23 5.21
C ALA A 236 6.57 1.25 5.30
N ALA A 237 5.44 1.53 5.97
CA ALA A 237 4.94 2.90 6.15
C ALA A 237 5.98 3.90 6.73
N PRO A 238 6.83 3.53 7.73
CA PRO A 238 7.87 4.44 8.23
C PRO A 238 8.91 4.85 7.17
N PHE A 239 9.23 3.94 6.25
CA PHE A 239 10.13 4.25 5.13
C PHE A 239 9.49 5.26 4.19
N CYS A 240 8.22 5.04 3.80
CA CYS A 240 7.48 5.96 2.95
C CYS A 240 7.35 7.35 3.61
N ALA A 241 7.06 7.41 4.91
CA ALA A 241 6.99 8.67 5.66
C ALA A 241 8.33 9.44 5.61
N THR A 242 9.46 8.74 5.81
CA THR A 242 10.80 9.34 5.73
C THR A 242 11.08 9.94 4.34
N VAL A 243 10.64 9.26 3.26
CA VAL A 243 10.78 9.76 1.89
C VAL A 243 9.93 11.02 1.70
N VAL A 244 8.66 11.00 2.12
CA VAL A 244 7.76 12.16 2.05
C VAL A 244 8.34 13.37 2.78
N GLU A 245 8.84 13.19 4.01
CA GLU A 245 9.47 14.26 4.79
C GLU A 245 10.70 14.85 4.10
N LYS A 246 11.52 14.02 3.44
CA LYS A 246 12.69 14.49 2.69
C LYS A 246 12.28 15.32 1.47
N VAL A 247 11.28 14.87 0.71
CA VAL A 247 10.77 15.61 -0.45
C VAL A 247 10.12 16.92 -0.01
N GLN A 248 9.30 16.90 1.05
CA GLN A 248 8.72 18.09 1.65
C GLN A 248 9.78 19.11 2.06
N ARG A 249 10.86 18.66 2.70
CA ARG A 249 11.98 19.54 3.09
C ARG A 249 12.66 20.18 1.86
N ALA A 250 12.94 19.39 0.82
CA ALA A 250 13.58 19.91 -0.39
C ALA A 250 12.71 20.96 -1.09
N VAL A 251 11.40 20.72 -1.19
CA VAL A 251 10.44 21.67 -1.76
C VAL A 251 10.34 22.94 -0.90
N LYS A 252 10.24 22.80 0.43
CA LYS A 252 10.19 23.93 1.36
C LYS A 252 11.45 24.78 1.35
N ASN A 253 12.62 24.17 1.16
CA ASN A 253 13.90 24.87 1.05
C ASN A 253 14.08 25.58 -0.30
N GLY A 254 13.17 25.39 -1.26
CA GLY A 254 13.28 25.94 -2.61
C GLY A 254 14.29 25.20 -3.49
N GLU A 255 14.74 24.00 -3.07
CA GLU A 255 15.62 23.14 -3.88
C GLU A 255 14.87 22.54 -5.08
N LEU A 256 13.55 22.35 -4.92
CA LEU A 256 12.64 21.82 -5.94
C LEU A 256 11.39 22.71 -6.04
N PRO A 257 10.86 22.98 -7.25
CA PRO A 257 9.65 23.79 -7.42
C PRO A 257 8.38 23.07 -6.92
N TRP A 258 8.39 21.74 -6.94
CA TRP A 258 7.37 20.84 -6.38
C TRP A 258 7.95 19.43 -6.33
N GLY A 259 7.28 18.52 -5.62
CA GLY A 259 7.67 17.11 -5.56
C GLY A 259 6.46 16.18 -5.62
N ALA A 260 6.64 14.98 -6.14
CA ALA A 260 5.61 13.96 -6.16
C ALA A 260 6.12 12.66 -5.53
N VAL A 261 5.34 12.07 -4.62
CA VAL A 261 5.62 10.76 -4.03
C VAL A 261 4.46 9.84 -4.35
N THR A 262 4.70 8.89 -5.25
CA THR A 262 3.74 7.85 -5.62
C THR A 262 4.11 6.54 -4.95
N VAL A 263 3.14 5.92 -4.27
CA VAL A 263 3.27 4.60 -3.65
C VAL A 263 2.28 3.66 -4.29
N TRP A 264 2.80 2.58 -4.86
CA TRP A 264 2.01 1.49 -5.41
C TRP A 264 1.93 0.34 -4.41
N GLY A 265 0.70 -0.04 -4.06
CA GLY A 265 0.44 -1.21 -3.21
C GLY A 265 0.61 -2.51 -3.98
N PHE A 266 0.72 -3.62 -3.23
CA PHE A 266 0.67 -4.95 -3.82
C PHE A 266 -0.76 -5.24 -4.35
N PRO A 267 -0.92 -5.85 -5.52
CA PRO A 267 -2.23 -6.26 -6.02
C PRO A 267 -2.79 -7.49 -5.28
N ASP A 268 -1.91 -8.34 -4.76
CA ASP A 268 -2.27 -9.65 -4.16
C ASP A 268 -2.56 -9.58 -2.65
N VAL A 269 -2.61 -8.37 -2.06
CA VAL A 269 -3.00 -8.21 -0.65
C VAL A 269 -4.51 -8.13 -0.51
N PHE A 270 -5.07 -8.89 0.42
CA PHE A 270 -6.52 -8.95 0.63
C PHE A 270 -7.03 -7.98 1.72
N VAL A 271 -6.15 -7.16 2.30
CA VAL A 271 -6.47 -6.03 3.19
C VAL A 271 -5.44 -4.92 2.95
N SER A 272 -5.88 -3.69 2.70
CA SER A 272 -4.99 -2.58 2.31
C SER A 272 -5.20 -1.27 3.08
N TRP A 273 -6.40 -1.02 3.62
CA TRP A 273 -6.71 0.18 4.38
C TRP A 273 -7.28 -0.14 5.77
N LEU A 274 -6.60 0.36 6.80
CA LEU A 274 -7.11 0.41 8.17
C LEU A 274 -7.76 1.79 8.38
N GLN A 275 -9.08 1.84 8.57
CA GLN A 275 -9.77 3.09 8.87
C GLN A 275 -10.15 3.16 10.35
N PRO A 276 -10.16 4.34 10.99
CA PRO A 276 -10.76 4.48 12.31
C PRO A 276 -12.25 4.12 12.22
N GLY A 277 -12.68 3.09 12.95
CA GLY A 277 -14.06 2.61 12.92
C GLY A 277 -15.01 3.67 13.45
N LYS A 278 -16.14 3.84 12.74
CA LYS A 278 -17.22 4.78 13.12
C LYS A 278 -17.99 4.33 14.37
N THR A 279 -17.81 3.08 14.81
CA THR A 279 -18.45 2.54 16.00
C THR A 279 -17.59 2.81 17.24
N LYS A 280 -18.02 3.76 18.08
CA LYS A 280 -17.58 3.82 19.48
C LYS A 280 -18.00 2.50 20.14
N SER A 281 -17.04 1.62 20.40
CA SER A 281 -17.26 0.51 21.32
C SER A 281 -17.74 1.09 22.66
N LYS A 282 -18.65 0.39 23.36
CA LYS A 282 -19.10 0.74 24.74
C LYS A 282 -17.92 0.88 25.74
N LYS A 283 -16.69 0.54 25.34
CA LYS A 283 -15.44 0.70 26.09
C LYS A 283 -14.51 1.85 25.62
N GLY A 284 -14.97 2.79 24.80
CA GLY A 284 -14.25 4.05 24.54
C GLY A 284 -12.97 3.95 23.70
N LYS A 285 -12.60 2.78 23.16
CA LYS A 285 -11.54 2.65 22.16
C LYS A 285 -12.12 2.78 20.75
N SER A 286 -11.57 3.70 19.94
CA SER A 286 -11.77 3.72 18.49
C SER A 286 -11.16 2.44 17.94
N GLU A 287 -12.00 1.55 17.42
CA GLU A 287 -11.56 0.28 16.86
C GLU A 287 -11.22 0.52 15.39
N LEU A 288 -9.97 0.31 14.98
CA LEU A 288 -9.58 0.41 13.57
C LEU A 288 -10.34 -0.69 12.79
N GLN A 289 -11.24 -0.31 11.91
CA GLN A 289 -12.00 -1.23 11.08
C GLN A 289 -11.15 -1.62 9.86
N ARG A 290 -10.92 -2.93 9.74
CA ARG A 290 -10.29 -3.55 8.58
C ARG A 290 -11.26 -3.52 7.40
N ARG A 291 -10.80 -3.07 6.24
CA ARG A 291 -11.52 -3.26 4.98
C ARG A 291 -10.82 -4.31 4.13
N GLU A 292 -11.63 -5.21 3.59
CA GLU A 292 -11.18 -6.17 2.59
C GLU A 292 -10.74 -5.38 1.36
N HIS A 293 -9.54 -5.66 0.86
CA HIS A 293 -9.17 -5.25 -0.48
C HIS A 293 -9.91 -6.20 -1.43
N GLY A 294 -10.91 -5.66 -2.13
CA GLY A 294 -11.73 -6.46 -3.04
C GLY A 294 -10.99 -6.64 -4.36
N TYR A 295 -10.21 -7.71 -4.48
CA TYR A 295 -9.70 -8.15 -5.78
C TYR A 295 -10.83 -8.92 -6.47
N LEU A 296 -11.28 -8.44 -7.63
CA LEU A 296 -12.06 -9.23 -8.60
C LEU A 296 -11.44 -8.93 -9.96
N GLY A 297 -10.31 -9.57 -10.23
CA GLY A 297 -9.58 -9.46 -11.49
C GLY A 297 -8.63 -8.27 -11.65
N ASN A 298 -8.81 -7.15 -10.93
CA ASN A 298 -7.82 -6.06 -10.82
C ASN A 298 -8.10 -5.15 -9.60
N GLY A 299 -7.06 -4.52 -9.08
CA GLY A 299 -7.13 -3.57 -7.97
C GLY A 299 -5.77 -3.44 -7.30
N SER A 300 -5.15 -2.26 -7.40
CA SER A 300 -3.95 -1.91 -6.64
C SER A 300 -4.25 -0.64 -5.87
N ASN A 301 -3.90 -0.64 -4.59
CA ASN A 301 -4.08 0.52 -3.75
C ASN A 301 -2.91 1.46 -3.92
N ASN A 302 -3.15 2.55 -4.65
CA ASN A 302 -2.11 3.50 -5.00
C ASN A 302 -2.48 4.87 -4.48
N TYR A 303 -1.50 5.59 -3.98
CA TYR A 303 -1.67 7.00 -3.66
C TYR A 303 -0.49 7.80 -4.16
N THR A 304 -0.77 9.03 -4.56
CA THR A 304 0.24 10.02 -4.94
C THR A 304 0.05 11.27 -4.08
N LEU A 305 1.13 11.70 -3.45
CA LEU A 305 1.21 12.98 -2.77
C LEU A 305 1.91 13.97 -3.69
N LEU A 306 1.17 14.98 -4.17
CA LEU A 306 1.72 16.12 -4.87
C LEU A 306 2.00 17.22 -3.85
N ILE A 307 3.27 17.53 -3.63
CA ILE A 307 3.76 18.44 -2.59
C ILE A 307 4.13 19.78 -3.23
N LEU A 308 3.57 20.87 -2.70
CA LEU A 308 3.75 22.23 -3.20
C LEU A 308 4.58 23.10 -2.23
N PRO A 309 5.16 24.23 -2.71
CA PRO A 309 6.02 25.11 -1.90
C PRO A 309 5.37 25.77 -0.68
N ASN A 310 4.04 25.91 -0.68
CA ASN A 310 3.26 26.61 0.34
C ASN A 310 2.81 25.73 1.52
N GLU A 311 3.54 24.63 1.77
CA GLU A 311 3.17 23.60 2.75
C GLU A 311 1.83 22.89 2.46
N GLU A 312 1.24 23.13 1.29
CA GLU A 312 0.07 22.41 0.82
C GLU A 312 0.45 21.15 0.05
N TYR A 313 -0.44 20.18 0.07
CA TYR A 313 -0.32 18.97 -0.74
C TYR A 313 -1.68 18.49 -1.21
N PHE A 314 -1.68 17.81 -2.35
CA PHE A 314 -2.82 17.05 -2.81
C PHE A 314 -2.56 15.56 -2.63
N MET A 315 -3.57 14.83 -2.16
CA MET A 315 -3.55 13.37 -2.08
C MET A 315 -4.47 12.80 -3.14
N LEU A 316 -3.88 12.15 -4.13
CA LEU A 316 -4.57 11.47 -5.22
C LEU A 316 -4.61 9.98 -4.89
N GLN A 317 -5.79 9.42 -4.64
CA GLN A 317 -5.97 8.01 -4.31
C GLN A 317 -6.64 7.29 -5.49
N ALA A 318 -5.98 6.26 -6.01
CA ALA A 318 -6.57 5.34 -6.96
C ALA A 318 -7.04 4.09 -6.19
N LEU A 319 -8.30 3.71 -6.42
CA LEU A 319 -8.95 2.62 -5.71
C LEU A 319 -9.27 1.48 -6.66
N GLY A 320 -9.16 0.26 -6.13
CA GLY A 320 -9.71 -0.91 -6.80
C GLY A 320 -11.23 -0.79 -6.97
N PRO A 321 -11.82 -1.49 -7.95
CA PRO A 321 -13.26 -1.43 -8.25
C PRO A 321 -14.18 -1.79 -7.06
N HIS A 322 -13.65 -2.50 -6.08
CA HIS A 322 -14.37 -2.97 -4.90
C HIS A 322 -13.74 -2.50 -3.58
N ASP A 323 -12.81 -1.53 -3.67
CA ASP A 323 -12.27 -0.85 -2.51
C ASP A 323 -13.09 0.39 -2.17
N ALA A 324 -12.94 0.87 -0.95
CA ALA A 324 -13.60 2.10 -0.53
C ALA A 324 -12.69 2.92 0.39
N THR A 325 -12.61 4.22 0.13
CA THR A 325 -11.98 5.23 1.01
C THR A 325 -12.96 5.79 2.03
N ALA A 326 -12.48 6.70 2.89
CA ALA A 326 -13.22 7.30 3.99
C ALA A 326 -13.97 8.54 3.53
#